data_AF-A0A653ND19-F1
#
_entry.id   AF-A0A653ND19-F1
#
_cell.length_a   1.000
_cell.length_b   1.000
_cell.length_c   1.000
_cell.angle_alpha   90.00
_cell.angle_beta   90.00
_cell.angle_gamma   90.00
#
_symmetry.space_group_name_H-M   'P 1'
#
loop_
_entity.id
_entity.type
_entity.pdbx_description
1 polymer ?
#
loop_
_entity_poly.entity_id
_entity_poly.type
_entity_poly.pdbx_seq_one_letter_code
_entity_poly.pdbx_strand_id
1 'polypeptide(L)'
;MPGRSARSDDGAGVVEAAHVADVEQAGNGAEHARAEQAGQSGSVEDSADRTPAFDPATLLTFGDQATTLIETLKSANAHDLEEAHAAMDACDHDRLREIAHRMKGAAAVIGAARFTETCVALQRDCQRAIDEDRNGEDDASIAASFAAFEHAAVTLDAALDTAVARPAV
;
A
#
# COMPACT_ATOMS: atom_id res chain seq x y z
N MET A 1 -12.77 46.82 -31.54
CA MET A 1 -12.01 47.20 -32.75
C MET A 1 -10.51 47.02 -32.43
N PRO A 2 -9.68 46.50 -33.35
CA PRO A 2 -9.23 45.09 -33.38
C PRO A 2 -7.70 44.89 -33.21
N GLY A 3 -7.27 43.62 -33.18
CA GLY A 3 -5.87 43.17 -33.44
C GLY A 3 -5.45 42.01 -32.52
N ARG A 4 -5.80 40.74 -32.76
CA ARG A 4 -5.43 39.80 -33.84
C ARG A 4 -3.98 39.30 -33.77
N SER A 5 -3.85 38.08 -33.24
CA SER A 5 -3.00 36.95 -33.68
C SER A 5 -1.49 37.13 -33.83
N ALA A 6 -0.73 36.24 -33.19
CA ALA A 6 0.16 35.30 -33.88
C ALA A 6 0.50 34.08 -33.00
N ARG A 7 0.25 32.89 -33.57
CA ARG A 7 0.82 31.59 -33.17
C ARG A 7 2.22 31.44 -33.80
N SER A 8 3.08 30.64 -33.17
CA SER A 8 4.10 29.76 -33.76
C SER A 8 4.75 29.03 -32.57
N ASP A 9 4.51 27.75 -32.29
CA ASP A 9 4.82 26.49 -32.99
C ASP A 9 6.32 26.22 -33.24
N ASP A 10 6.68 24.97 -32.91
CA ASP A 10 7.88 24.18 -33.21
C ASP A 10 9.22 24.59 -32.54
N GLY A 11 10.00 23.68 -31.95
CA GLY A 11 9.98 22.22 -31.96
C GLY A 11 11.34 21.68 -31.50
N ALA A 12 11.51 20.36 -31.62
CA ALA A 12 12.74 19.57 -31.38
C ALA A 12 12.95 18.99 -29.97
N GLY A 13 12.02 18.11 -29.55
CA GLY A 13 12.37 16.95 -28.75
C GLY A 13 12.96 15.88 -29.66
N VAL A 14 14.26 15.61 -29.53
CA VAL A 14 14.95 14.49 -30.18
C VAL A 14 15.12 13.35 -29.18
N VAL A 15 14.40 12.28 -29.51
CA VAL A 15 14.59 10.85 -29.24
C VAL A 15 15.94 10.42 -28.64
N GLU A 16 15.89 9.64 -27.56
CA GLU A 16 16.89 8.61 -27.31
C GLU A 16 16.20 7.31 -26.91
N ALA A 17 16.43 6.30 -27.76
CA ALA A 17 15.88 4.97 -27.68
C ALA A 17 16.69 4.12 -26.69
N ALA A 18 16.04 3.61 -25.63
CA ALA A 18 16.63 2.61 -24.77
C ALA A 18 16.66 1.26 -25.50
N HIS A 19 17.88 0.83 -25.79
CA HIS A 19 18.19 -0.46 -26.41
C HIS A 19 17.96 -1.60 -25.41
N VAL A 20 17.30 -2.62 -25.91
CA VAL A 20 17.05 -3.94 -25.32
C VAL A 20 18.37 -4.65 -25.02
N ALA A 21 18.55 -5.12 -23.79
CA ALA A 21 19.58 -6.08 -23.42
C ALA A 21 18.89 -7.38 -22.96
N ASP A 22 18.96 -8.35 -23.85
CA ASP A 22 18.59 -9.76 -23.70
C ASP A 22 19.46 -10.41 -22.61
N VAL A 23 18.84 -10.94 -21.56
CA VAL A 23 19.53 -11.69 -20.50
C VAL A 23 19.24 -13.18 -20.69
N GLU A 24 20.35 -13.91 -20.82
CA GLU A 24 20.47 -15.32 -21.11
C GLU A 24 19.69 -16.25 -20.17
N GLN A 25 19.05 -17.22 -20.81
CA GLN A 25 18.35 -18.34 -20.21
C GLN A 25 19.34 -19.49 -19.92
N ALA A 26 19.75 -19.63 -18.66
CA ALA A 26 20.49 -20.78 -18.17
C ALA A 26 19.52 -21.86 -17.65
N GLY A 27 19.54 -23.03 -18.30
CA GLY A 27 18.90 -24.23 -17.79
C GLY A 27 19.65 -24.83 -16.60
N ASN A 28 18.93 -25.55 -15.76
CA ASN A 28 19.44 -26.76 -15.12
C ASN A 28 18.28 -27.59 -14.57
N GLY A 29 18.20 -28.83 -15.05
CA GLY A 29 17.35 -29.86 -14.45
C GLY A 29 17.95 -30.37 -13.14
N ALA A 30 17.07 -30.79 -12.24
CA ALA A 30 17.39 -31.69 -11.15
C ALA A 30 16.21 -32.65 -10.96
N GLU A 31 16.48 -33.91 -11.26
CA GLU A 31 15.68 -35.06 -10.86
C GLU A 31 15.71 -35.25 -9.34
N HIS A 32 14.65 -35.85 -8.82
CA HIS A 32 14.61 -36.96 -7.84
C HIS A 32 13.67 -36.79 -6.63
N ALA A 33 12.75 -37.77 -6.57
CA ALA A 33 12.44 -38.60 -5.40
C ALA A 33 11.76 -37.98 -4.17
N ARG A 34 10.43 -38.05 -4.20
CA ARG A 34 9.53 -38.78 -3.26
C ARG A 34 10.17 -39.34 -1.96
N ALA A 35 9.87 -38.70 -0.83
CA ALA A 35 9.68 -39.18 0.55
C ALA A 35 9.77 -37.90 1.44
N GLU A 36 8.91 -37.55 2.38
CA GLU A 36 8.12 -38.30 3.35
C GLU A 36 6.88 -37.46 3.75
N GLN A 37 5.71 -38.09 3.72
CA GLN A 37 4.54 -37.61 4.45
C GLN A 37 4.44 -38.42 5.73
N ALA A 38 4.79 -37.81 6.87
CA ALA A 38 4.39 -38.27 8.19
C ALA A 38 4.48 -37.12 9.20
N GLY A 39 3.31 -36.65 9.63
CA GLY A 39 3.05 -36.21 11.00
C GLY A 39 3.70 -34.90 11.47
N GLN A 40 2.92 -33.82 11.44
CA GLN A 40 2.66 -33.09 12.68
C GLN A 40 1.33 -32.33 12.53
N SER A 41 0.26 -32.95 13.01
CA SER A 41 -0.93 -32.23 13.46
C SER A 41 -0.53 -31.49 14.74
N GLY A 42 -0.43 -30.17 14.64
CA GLY A 42 -0.09 -29.28 15.74
C GLY A 42 -0.55 -27.88 15.35
N SER A 43 -1.72 -27.51 15.87
CA SER A 43 -2.36 -26.19 15.89
C SER A 43 -1.47 -25.02 15.39
N VAL A 44 -1.60 -24.65 14.11
CA VAL A 44 -0.96 -23.45 13.54
C VAL A 44 -1.88 -22.23 13.50
N GLU A 45 -3.11 -22.35 13.98
CA GLU A 45 -4.14 -21.30 13.80
C GLU A 45 -4.17 -20.21 14.91
N ASP A 46 -3.26 -20.22 15.89
CA ASP A 46 -3.23 -19.23 16.99
C ASP A 46 -2.02 -18.25 16.94
N SER A 47 -1.08 -18.46 16.01
CA SER A 47 0.16 -17.65 15.95
C SER A 47 0.14 -16.56 14.88
N ALA A 48 -0.81 -16.62 13.94
CA ALA A 48 -0.97 -15.57 12.92
C ALA A 48 -1.48 -14.24 13.52
N ASP A 49 -1.99 -14.25 14.76
CA ASP A 49 -2.56 -13.07 15.40
C ASP A 49 -1.57 -12.28 16.28
N ARG A 50 -0.30 -12.73 16.37
CA ARG A 50 0.69 -12.15 17.30
C ARG A 50 1.68 -11.17 16.66
N THR A 51 1.60 -10.91 15.35
CA THR A 51 2.41 -9.82 14.78
C THR A 51 1.81 -8.50 15.24
N PRO A 52 2.58 -7.64 15.91
CA PRO A 52 2.06 -6.36 16.36
C PRO A 52 1.65 -5.51 15.15
N ALA A 53 0.59 -4.72 15.30
CA ALA A 53 0.06 -3.87 14.22
C ALA A 53 1.07 -2.81 13.74
N PHE A 54 2.02 -2.45 14.59
CA PHE A 54 3.14 -1.55 14.32
C PHE A 54 4.33 -1.91 15.25
N ASP A 55 5.51 -1.37 14.97
CA ASP A 55 6.69 -1.63 15.80
C ASP A 55 6.76 -0.64 16.99
N PRO A 56 6.55 -1.07 18.25
CA PRO A 56 6.62 -0.18 19.40
C PRO A 56 8.03 0.37 19.63
N ALA A 57 9.09 -0.33 19.21
CA ALA A 57 10.45 0.18 19.33
C ALA A 57 10.66 1.44 18.48
N THR A 58 10.00 1.51 17.32
CA THR A 58 10.00 2.69 16.45
C THR A 58 9.38 3.90 17.17
N LEU A 59 8.27 3.73 17.88
CA LEU A 59 7.66 4.83 18.66
C LEU A 59 8.55 5.33 19.79
N LEU A 60 9.30 4.45 20.46
CA LEU A 60 10.22 4.85 21.53
C LEU A 60 11.30 5.81 21.04
N THR A 61 11.67 5.78 19.75
CA THR A 61 12.66 6.71 19.18
C THR A 61 12.18 8.16 19.15
N PHE A 62 10.86 8.39 19.20
CA PHE A 62 10.26 9.73 19.23
C PHE A 62 10.13 10.32 20.64
N GLY A 63 10.38 9.52 21.70
CA GLY A 63 10.32 9.97 23.08
C GLY A 63 9.02 10.70 23.42
N ASP A 64 9.13 11.90 23.99
CA ASP A 64 7.98 12.73 24.40
C ASP A 64 7.09 13.17 23.22
N GLN A 65 7.57 13.08 21.98
CA GLN A 65 6.81 13.44 20.78
C GLN A 65 5.95 12.28 20.25
N ALA A 66 6.09 11.06 20.79
CA ALA A 66 5.39 9.89 20.29
C ALA A 66 3.86 10.07 20.29
N THR A 67 3.28 10.66 21.34
CA THR A 67 1.84 10.91 21.42
C THR A 67 1.37 11.87 20.32
N THR A 68 2.06 13.00 20.14
CA THR A 68 1.70 13.98 19.09
C THR A 68 1.86 13.39 17.69
N LEU A 69 2.88 12.55 17.46
CA LEU A 69 3.05 11.83 16.20
C LEU A 69 1.86 10.89 15.94
N ILE A 70 1.46 10.10 16.94
CA ILE A 70 0.33 9.18 16.82
C ILE A 70 -0.95 9.95 16.52
N GLU A 71 -1.26 11.01 17.26
CA GLU A 71 -2.45 11.83 17.03
C GLU A 71 -2.49 12.44 15.63
N THR A 72 -1.34 12.93 15.14
CA THR A 72 -1.21 13.48 13.79
C THR A 72 -1.44 12.40 12.73
N LEU A 73 -0.84 11.22 12.92
CA LEU A 73 -0.97 10.10 12.00
C LEU A 73 -2.41 9.57 11.96
N LYS A 74 -3.08 9.47 13.12
CA LYS A 74 -4.50 9.09 13.20
C LYS A 74 -5.38 10.08 12.44
N SER A 75 -5.18 11.38 12.66
CA SER A 75 -5.94 12.43 11.98
C SER A 75 -5.75 12.39 10.45
N ALA A 76 -4.49 12.25 9.99
CA ALA A 76 -4.18 12.13 8.56
C ALA A 76 -4.80 10.85 7.96
N ASN A 77 -4.66 9.71 8.63
CA ASN A 77 -5.21 8.44 8.15
C ASN A 77 -6.74 8.44 8.12
N ALA A 78 -7.42 9.08 9.08
CA ALA A 78 -8.87 9.20 9.07
C ALA A 78 -9.35 9.97 7.84
N HIS A 79 -8.70 11.09 7.54
CA HIS A 79 -9.01 11.87 6.34
C HIS A 79 -8.71 11.09 5.04
N ASP A 80 -7.55 10.43 4.96
CA ASP A 80 -7.19 9.62 3.80
C ASP A 80 -8.15 8.43 3.62
N LEU A 81 -8.65 7.80 4.69
CA LEU A 81 -9.65 6.73 4.60
C LEU A 81 -10.98 7.24 4.04
N GLU A 82 -11.47 8.39 4.51
CA GLU A 82 -12.68 9.01 3.96
C GLU A 82 -12.54 9.28 2.46
N GLU A 83 -11.39 9.81 2.02
CA GLU A 83 -11.11 9.99 0.60
C GLU A 83 -11.01 8.64 -0.15
N ALA A 84 -10.45 7.61 0.48
CA ALA A 84 -10.29 6.29 -0.14
C ALA A 84 -11.67 5.64 -0.39
N HIS A 85 -12.60 5.76 0.55
CA HIS A 85 -13.98 5.32 0.38
C HIS A 85 -14.66 6.08 -0.77
N ALA A 86 -14.51 7.41 -0.82
CA ALA A 86 -15.09 8.20 -1.91
C ALA A 86 -14.51 7.82 -3.29
N ALA A 87 -13.20 7.54 -3.36
CA ALA A 87 -12.56 7.08 -4.60
C ALA A 87 -13.03 5.67 -5.01
N MET A 88 -13.18 4.76 -4.04
CA MET A 88 -13.70 3.41 -4.28
C MET A 88 -15.15 3.45 -4.80
N ASP A 89 -16.01 4.27 -4.19
CA ASP A 89 -17.41 4.46 -4.62
C ASP A 89 -17.53 5.08 -6.02
N ALA A 90 -16.55 5.89 -6.42
CA ALA A 90 -16.46 6.51 -7.74
C ALA A 90 -15.71 5.65 -8.77
N CYS A 91 -15.21 4.47 -8.38
CA CYS A 91 -14.30 3.62 -9.16
C CYS A 91 -13.06 4.37 -9.68
N ASP A 92 -12.61 5.41 -8.98
CA ASP A 92 -11.43 6.21 -9.34
C ASP A 92 -10.16 5.51 -8.82
N HIS A 93 -9.68 4.52 -9.59
CA HIS A 93 -8.55 3.67 -9.23
C HIS A 93 -7.23 4.45 -9.21
N ASP A 94 -7.10 5.47 -10.05
CA ASP A 94 -5.95 6.38 -10.05
C ASP A 94 -5.88 7.15 -8.73
N ARG A 95 -7.00 7.77 -8.30
CA ARG A 95 -7.06 8.46 -7.00
C ARG A 95 -6.86 7.50 -5.84
N LEU A 96 -7.48 6.32 -5.89
CA LEU A 96 -7.34 5.30 -4.85
C LEU A 96 -5.88 4.83 -4.69
N ARG A 97 -5.15 4.67 -5.81
CA ARG A 97 -3.71 4.34 -5.80
C ARG A 97 -2.89 5.43 -5.09
N GLU A 98 -3.17 6.70 -5.38
CA GLU A 98 -2.47 7.82 -4.74
C GLU A 98 -2.69 7.86 -3.24
N ILE A 99 -3.93 7.67 -2.79
CA ILE A 99 -4.29 7.65 -1.37
C ILE A 99 -3.57 6.50 -0.66
N ALA A 100 -3.64 5.29 -1.21
CA ALA A 100 -2.91 4.14 -0.69
C ALA A 100 -1.38 4.37 -0.65
N HIS A 101 -0.83 5.13 -1.60
CA HIS A 101 0.58 5.52 -1.58
C HIS A 101 0.91 6.45 -0.41
N ARG A 102 0.08 7.47 -0.14
CA ARG A 102 0.27 8.39 0.99
C ARG A 102 0.21 7.65 2.33
N MET A 103 -0.83 6.84 2.53
CA MET A 103 -1.03 6.09 3.77
C MET A 103 0.07 5.05 4.01
N LYS A 104 0.61 4.43 2.96
CA LYS A 104 1.81 3.59 3.04
C LYS A 104 3.01 4.34 3.64
N GLY A 105 3.21 5.59 3.22
CA GLY A 105 4.29 6.45 3.71
C GLY A 105 4.14 6.72 5.21
N ALA A 106 2.93 7.10 5.66
CA ALA A 106 2.63 7.33 7.07
C ALA A 106 2.81 6.05 7.90
N ALA A 107 2.31 4.91 7.41
CA ALA A 107 2.42 3.60 8.06
C ALA A 107 3.87 3.16 8.27
N ALA A 108 4.73 3.42 7.27
CA ALA A 108 6.15 3.05 7.34
C ALA A 108 6.91 3.80 8.44
N VAL A 109 6.51 5.05 8.76
CA VAL A 109 7.14 5.87 9.82
C VAL A 109 7.04 5.21 11.20
N ILE A 110 5.98 4.45 11.45
CA ILE A 110 5.73 3.75 12.73
C ILE A 110 5.97 2.24 12.65
N GLY A 111 6.50 1.74 11.54
CA GLY A 111 6.74 0.30 11.35
C GLY A 111 5.46 -0.53 11.23
N ALA A 112 4.36 0.03 10.72
CA ALA A 112 3.10 -0.70 10.51
C ALA A 112 3.17 -1.58 9.25
N ALA A 113 3.96 -2.66 9.32
CA ALA A 113 4.28 -3.53 8.19
C ALA A 113 3.04 -4.13 7.52
N ARG A 114 2.09 -4.67 8.29
CA ARG A 114 0.86 -5.26 7.74
C ARG A 114 0.02 -4.25 6.95
N PHE A 115 -0.17 -3.06 7.51
CA PHE A 115 -0.92 -2.01 6.82
C PHE A 115 -0.17 -1.50 5.58
N THR A 116 1.17 -1.45 5.65
CA THR A 116 2.02 -1.13 4.50
C THR A 116 1.85 -2.17 3.37
N GLU A 117 1.78 -3.46 3.71
CA GLU A 117 1.57 -4.55 2.75
C GLU A 117 0.21 -4.46 2.06
N THR A 118 -0.87 -4.18 2.80
CA THR A 118 -2.20 -4.00 2.21
C THR A 118 -2.27 -2.76 1.32
N CYS A 119 -1.59 -1.66 1.69
CA CYS A 119 -1.46 -0.48 0.83
C CYS A 119 -0.75 -0.82 -0.50
N VAL A 120 0.28 -1.66 -0.46
CA VAL A 120 1.02 -2.10 -1.66
C VAL A 120 0.16 -3.02 -2.53
N ALA A 121 -0.59 -3.93 -1.94
CA ALA A 121 -1.51 -4.80 -2.67
C ALA A 121 -2.58 -3.97 -3.41
N LEU A 122 -3.20 -3.02 -2.72
CA LEU A 122 -4.18 -2.10 -3.31
C LEU A 122 -3.56 -1.26 -4.44
N GLN A 123 -2.37 -0.68 -4.24
CA GLN A 123 -1.65 0.05 -5.29
C GLN A 123 -1.42 -0.79 -6.55
N ARG A 124 -1.06 -2.07 -6.39
CA ARG A 124 -0.79 -2.98 -7.52
C ARG A 124 -2.05 -3.31 -8.30
N ASP A 125 -3.15 -3.60 -7.61
CA ASP A 125 -4.42 -3.91 -8.27
C ASP A 125 -4.99 -2.68 -8.98
N CYS A 126 -4.93 -1.50 -8.36
CA CYS A 126 -5.27 -0.24 -9.04
C CYS A 126 -4.39 -0.02 -10.27
N GLN A 127 -3.07 -0.16 -10.14
CA GLN A 127 -2.14 0.03 -11.26
C GLN A 127 -2.46 -0.90 -12.43
N ARG A 128 -2.77 -2.17 -12.15
CA ARG A 128 -3.17 -3.14 -13.18
C ARG A 128 -4.43 -2.69 -13.92
N ALA A 129 -5.46 -2.22 -13.20
CA ALA A 129 -6.67 -1.71 -13.84
C ALA A 129 -6.40 -0.46 -14.69
N ILE A 130 -5.53 0.45 -14.22
CA ILE A 130 -5.12 1.66 -14.96
C ILE A 130 -4.36 1.29 -16.24
N ASP A 131 -3.39 0.37 -16.16
CA ASP A 131 -2.61 -0.09 -17.32
C ASP A 131 -3.49 -0.80 -18.36
N GLU A 132 -4.59 -1.40 -17.93
CA GLU A 132 -5.59 -2.08 -18.76
C GLU A 132 -6.72 -1.15 -19.23
N ASP A 133 -6.66 0.16 -18.95
CA ASP A 133 -7.67 1.18 -19.28
C ASP A 133 -9.07 0.91 -18.66
N ARG A 134 -9.08 0.25 -17.49
CA ARG A 134 -10.29 -0.09 -16.71
C ARG A 134 -10.54 0.85 -15.53
N ASN A 135 -9.97 2.05 -15.57
CA ASN A 135 -10.24 3.08 -14.58
C ASN A 135 -11.70 3.55 -14.68
N GLY A 136 -12.43 3.62 -13.57
CA GLY A 136 -13.86 3.91 -13.57
C GLY A 136 -14.76 2.68 -13.69
N GLU A 137 -14.20 1.47 -13.77
CA GLU A 137 -14.95 0.21 -13.80
C GLU A 137 -14.92 -0.49 -12.43
N ASP A 138 -16.01 -1.19 -12.09
CA ASP A 138 -16.03 -2.09 -10.95
C ASP A 138 -15.03 -3.25 -11.15
N ASP A 139 -14.12 -3.43 -10.18
CA ASP A 139 -13.12 -4.50 -10.20
C ASP A 139 -13.13 -5.28 -8.87
N ALA A 140 -13.42 -6.57 -8.95
CA ALA A 140 -13.52 -7.44 -7.78
C ALA A 140 -12.17 -7.64 -7.04
N SER A 141 -11.04 -7.58 -7.76
CA SER A 141 -9.71 -7.64 -7.15
C SER A 141 -9.43 -6.36 -6.37
N ILE A 142 -9.76 -5.20 -6.93
CA ILE A 142 -9.61 -3.92 -6.25
C ILE A 142 -10.52 -3.89 -5.01
N ALA A 143 -11.78 -4.32 -5.13
CA ALA A 143 -12.69 -4.40 -3.99
C ALA A 143 -12.16 -5.31 -2.87
N ALA A 144 -11.58 -6.48 -3.21
CA ALA A 144 -10.98 -7.38 -2.23
C ALA A 144 -9.74 -6.77 -1.55
N SER A 145 -8.85 -6.15 -2.33
CA SER A 145 -7.67 -5.45 -1.81
C SER A 145 -8.05 -4.23 -0.96
N PHE A 146 -9.11 -3.51 -1.32
CA PHE A 146 -9.65 -2.39 -0.56
C PHE A 146 -10.21 -2.84 0.79
N ALA A 147 -10.99 -3.91 0.83
CA ALA A 147 -11.51 -4.48 2.07
C ALA A 147 -10.38 -4.93 3.03
N ALA A 148 -9.31 -5.54 2.49
CA ALA A 148 -8.14 -5.90 3.28
C ALA A 148 -7.40 -4.67 3.83
N PHE A 149 -7.26 -3.62 3.01
CA PHE A 149 -6.69 -2.34 3.39
C PHE A 149 -7.51 -1.65 4.51
N GLU A 150 -8.84 -1.61 4.39
CA GLU A 150 -9.73 -1.02 5.40
C GLU A 150 -9.62 -1.78 6.74
N HIS A 151 -9.69 -3.11 6.69
CA HIS A 151 -9.55 -3.94 7.89
C HIS A 151 -8.21 -3.72 8.60
N ALA A 152 -7.11 -3.63 7.83
CA ALA A 152 -5.79 -3.35 8.37
C ALA A 152 -5.69 -1.93 8.94
N ALA A 153 -6.34 -0.94 8.33
CA ALA A 153 -6.37 0.43 8.84
C ALA A 153 -7.11 0.51 10.19
N VAL A 154 -8.28 -0.13 10.31
CA VAL A 154 -9.04 -0.20 11.57
C VAL A 154 -8.23 -0.90 12.67
N THR A 155 -7.56 -2.00 12.32
CA THR A 155 -6.69 -2.74 13.25
C THR A 155 -5.53 -1.87 13.75
N LEU A 156 -4.90 -1.09 12.84
CA LEU A 156 -3.83 -0.17 13.19
C LEU A 156 -4.33 0.95 14.10
N ASP A 157 -5.47 1.55 13.79
CA ASP A 157 -6.06 2.64 14.58
C ASP A 157 -6.36 2.20 16.03
N ALA A 158 -6.99 1.04 16.20
CA ALA A 158 -7.27 0.46 17.52
C ALA A 158 -5.99 0.15 18.32
N ALA A 159 -4.93 -0.30 17.64
CA ALA A 159 -3.64 -0.55 18.28
C ALA A 159 -2.97 0.76 18.72
N LEU A 160 -3.07 1.82 17.93
CA LEU A 160 -2.56 3.15 18.26
C LEU A 160 -3.31 3.76 19.46
N ASP A 161 -4.63 3.62 19.53
CA ASP A 161 -5.42 4.04 20.69
C ASP A 161 -5.00 3.32 21.97
N THR A 162 -4.76 2.01 21.88
CA THR A 162 -4.29 1.21 23.01
C THR A 162 -2.90 1.67 23.48
N ALA A 163 -2.03 2.07 22.55
CA ALA A 163 -0.69 2.54 22.86
C ALA A 163 -0.71 3.89 23.58
N VAL A 164 -1.55 4.83 23.16
CA VAL A 164 -1.69 6.15 23.81
C VAL A 164 -2.37 6.04 25.18
N ALA A 165 -3.31 5.10 25.35
CA ALA A 165 -4.02 4.89 26.61
C ALA A 165 -3.16 4.25 27.72
N ARG A 166 -2.02 3.63 27.38
CA ARG A 166 -1.10 3.04 28.37
C ARG A 166 -0.04 4.06 28.78
N PRO A 167 -0.09 4.62 30.00
CA PRO A 167 1.00 5.46 30.48
C PRO A 167 2.29 4.64 30.54
N ALA A 168 3.38 5.19 30.02
CA ALA A 168 4.71 4.64 30.22
C ALA A 168 4.99 4.61 31.74
N VAL A 169 5.16 3.40 32.28
CA VAL A 169 5.42 3.13 33.70
C VAL A 169 6.91 3.30 34.01
#